data_AF-A0A1F8FMY7-F1
#
_entry.id   AF-A0A1F8FMY7-F1
#
_cell.length_a   1.000
_cell.length_b   1.000
_cell.length_c   1.000
_cell.angle_alpha   90.00
_cell.angle_beta   90.00
_cell.angle_gamma   90.00
#
_symmetry.space_group_name_H-M   'P 1'
#
loop_
_entity.id
_entity.type
_entity.pdbx_description
1 polymer ?
#
loop_
_entity_poly.entity_id
_entity_poly.type
_entity_poly.pdbx_seq_one_letter_code
_entity_poly.pdbx_strand_id
1 'polypeptide(L)'
;MDRESFNNANSELSPEQKEAKDRMIELLSAGKTDLALEIKRKANLPEQIVQSKEVQEVIEKQIVYFVSAGFGYLAQEVIESFDVPKELVDKAARKGLTWALEHMQSGDLDNIVIPTSEEFNIALNTEELIEAAKVGIEKLFVQEHNSEAVKRVKKFFGLS
;
A
#
# COMPACT_ATOMS: atom_id res chain seq x y z
N MET A 1 22.59 10.68 10.98
CA MET A 1 21.25 10.31 11.47
C MET A 1 21.45 8.97 12.13
N ASP A 2 21.57 9.00 13.46
CA ASP A 2 22.30 7.97 14.19
C ASP A 2 21.28 6.99 14.78
N ARG A 3 21.62 5.70 14.79
CA ARG A 3 20.74 4.58 15.17
C ARG A 3 20.14 4.71 16.59
N GLU A 4 20.70 5.57 17.43
CA GLU A 4 20.22 5.83 18.78
C GLU A 4 18.89 6.59 18.83
N SER A 5 18.58 7.41 17.81
CA SER A 5 17.33 8.18 17.74
C SER A 5 16.08 7.30 17.58
N PHE A 6 16.23 6.13 16.95
CA PHE A 6 15.12 5.23 16.61
C PHE A 6 14.67 4.35 17.79
N ASN A 7 15.56 4.11 18.77
CA ASN A 7 15.25 3.28 19.94
C ASN A 7 14.62 4.06 21.09
N ASN A 8 14.59 5.40 21.06
CA ASN A 8 14.08 6.18 22.19
C ASN A 8 12.54 6.29 22.24
N ALA A 9 11.83 6.14 21.11
CA ALA A 9 10.37 6.30 21.10
C ALA A 9 9.62 5.24 21.93
N ASN A 10 10.19 4.03 22.09
CA ASN A 10 9.59 2.96 22.90
C ASN A 10 10.00 3.01 24.39
N SER A 11 11.11 3.67 24.74
CA SER A 11 11.57 3.81 26.13
C SER A 11 10.82 4.89 26.92
N GLU A 12 10.16 5.82 26.23
CA GLU A 12 9.41 6.93 26.85
C GLU A 12 7.92 6.63 27.05
N LEU A 13 7.39 5.53 26.51
CA LEU A 13 5.97 5.18 26.66
C LEU A 13 5.67 4.55 28.02
N SER A 14 4.57 5.00 28.64
CA SER A 14 3.97 4.29 29.78
C SER A 14 3.49 2.88 29.39
N PRO A 15 3.28 1.96 30.34
CA PRO A 15 2.68 0.65 30.05
C PRO A 15 1.36 0.75 29.28
N GLU A 16 0.49 1.70 29.66
CA GLU A 16 -0.80 1.94 29.00
C GLU A 16 -0.62 2.45 27.56
N GLN A 17 0.39 3.30 27.32
CA GLN A 17 0.70 3.77 25.98
C GLN A 17 1.29 2.67 25.09
N LYS A 18 2.05 1.73 25.67
CA LYS A 18 2.54 0.55 24.93
C LYS A 18 1.37 -0.34 24.49
N GLU A 19 0.45 -0.64 25.40
CA GLU A 19 -0.76 -1.40 25.08
C GLU A 19 -1.62 -0.68 24.02
N ALA A 20 -1.77 0.63 24.14
CA ALA A 20 -2.49 1.43 23.14
C ALA A 20 -1.79 1.42 21.77
N LYS A 21 -0.47 1.48 21.73
CA LYS A 21 0.31 1.35 20.48
C LYS A 21 0.09 -0.02 19.84
N ASP A 22 0.18 -1.09 20.60
CA ASP A 22 -0.04 -2.45 20.09
C ASP A 22 -1.47 -2.59 19.55
N ARG A 23 -2.46 -2.05 20.29
CA ARG A 23 -3.86 -2.05 19.83
C ARG A 23 -4.07 -1.22 18.56
N MET A 24 -3.40 -0.08 18.44
CA MET A 24 -3.41 0.75 17.24
C MET A 24 -2.86 -0.03 16.03
N ILE A 25 -1.74 -0.75 16.21
CA ILE A 25 -1.11 -1.59 15.17
C ILE A 25 -2.05 -2.73 14.74
N GLU A 26 -2.73 -3.39 15.67
CA GLU A 26 -3.73 -4.42 15.36
C GLU A 26 -4.89 -3.86 14.52
N LEU A 27 -5.38 -2.67 14.88
CA LEU A 27 -6.48 -2.02 14.17
C LEU A 27 -6.07 -1.61 12.75
N LEU A 28 -4.88 -1.03 12.58
CA LEU A 28 -4.31 -0.74 11.25
C LEU A 28 -4.18 -2.00 10.41
N SER A 29 -3.65 -3.08 10.99
CA SER A 29 -3.52 -4.37 10.30
C SER A 29 -4.87 -4.96 9.87
N ALA A 30 -5.95 -4.61 10.57
CA ALA A 30 -7.32 -5.01 10.25
C ALA A 30 -8.07 -4.04 9.32
N GLY A 31 -7.40 -3.00 8.80
CA GLY A 31 -8.03 -2.01 7.93
C GLY A 31 -8.87 -0.95 8.65
N LYS A 32 -8.78 -0.86 9.99
CA LYS A 32 -9.63 0.00 10.82
C LYS A 32 -8.94 1.32 11.16
N THR A 33 -8.66 2.11 10.13
CA THR A 33 -7.89 3.37 10.20
C THR A 33 -8.45 4.36 11.22
N ASP A 34 -9.74 4.68 11.14
CA ASP A 34 -10.42 5.58 12.08
C ASP A 34 -10.25 5.17 13.54
N LEU A 35 -10.45 3.88 13.84
CA LEU A 35 -10.33 3.37 15.20
C LEU A 35 -8.87 3.39 15.68
N ALA A 36 -7.91 3.10 14.81
CA ALA A 36 -6.50 3.21 15.13
C ALA A 36 -6.11 4.66 15.46
N LEU A 37 -6.59 5.63 14.68
CA LEU A 37 -6.37 7.05 14.92
C LEU A 37 -7.02 7.52 16.22
N GLU A 38 -8.21 7.02 16.54
CA GLU A 38 -8.89 7.28 17.80
C GLU A 38 -8.07 6.78 19.01
N ILE A 39 -7.49 5.57 18.92
CA ILE A 39 -6.60 5.04 19.95
C ILE A 39 -5.35 5.91 20.12
N LYS A 40 -4.69 6.29 19.01
CA LYS A 40 -3.53 7.20 19.03
C LYS A 40 -3.83 8.48 19.82
N ARG A 41 -4.97 9.11 19.52
CA ARG A 41 -5.42 10.36 20.18
C ARG A 41 -5.78 10.14 21.64
N LYS A 42 -6.61 9.14 21.96
CA LYS A 42 -7.08 8.90 23.34
C LYS A 42 -5.95 8.52 24.29
N ALA A 43 -4.97 7.75 23.81
CA ALA A 43 -3.82 7.36 24.61
C ALA A 43 -2.69 8.42 24.60
N ASN A 44 -2.89 9.56 23.93
CA ASN A 44 -1.89 10.61 23.75
C ASN A 44 -0.54 10.03 23.30
N LEU A 45 -0.57 9.16 22.28
CA LEU A 45 0.67 8.57 21.77
C LEU A 45 1.52 9.68 21.12
N PRO A 46 2.85 9.70 21.35
CA PRO A 46 3.72 10.69 20.74
C PRO A 46 3.64 10.63 19.21
N GLU A 47 3.71 11.78 18.53
CA GLU A 47 3.66 11.84 17.06
C GLU A 47 4.77 10.99 16.40
N GLN A 48 5.93 10.90 17.05
CA GLN A 48 7.05 10.08 16.59
C GLN A 48 6.74 8.57 16.57
N ILE A 49 5.66 8.12 17.20
CA ILE A 49 5.27 6.69 17.18
C ILE A 49 5.00 6.19 15.77
N VAL A 50 4.51 7.07 14.89
CA VAL A 50 4.25 6.74 13.48
C VAL A 50 5.54 6.53 12.70
N GLN A 51 6.64 7.12 13.16
CA GLN A 51 7.98 6.91 12.60
C GLN A 51 8.66 5.66 13.14
N SER A 52 8.04 4.96 14.11
CA SER A 52 8.56 3.68 14.57
C SER A 52 8.45 2.64 13.45
N LYS A 53 9.48 1.80 13.33
CA LYS A 53 9.57 0.77 12.30
C LYS A 53 8.33 -0.13 12.25
N GLU A 54 7.83 -0.54 13.42
CA GLU A 54 6.66 -1.42 13.54
C GLU A 54 5.38 -0.78 12.96
N VAL A 55 5.16 0.51 13.24
CA VAL A 55 3.98 1.24 12.73
C VAL A 55 4.14 1.50 11.23
N GLN A 56 5.32 1.92 10.77
CA GLN A 56 5.59 2.13 9.34
C GLN A 56 5.42 0.84 8.53
N GLU A 57 5.85 -0.31 9.05
CA GLU A 57 5.69 -1.60 8.37
C GLU A 57 4.23 -1.99 8.19
N VAL A 58 3.37 -1.72 9.18
CA VAL A 58 1.93 -2.02 9.08
C VAL A 58 1.23 -1.04 8.15
N ILE A 59 1.56 0.25 8.23
CA ILE A 59 1.06 1.26 7.27
C ILE A 59 1.46 0.90 5.84
N GLU A 60 2.73 0.54 5.60
CA GLU A 60 3.22 0.12 4.28
C GLU A 60 2.38 -1.07 3.75
N LYS A 61 2.18 -2.11 4.56
CA LYS A 61 1.37 -3.28 4.18
C LYS A 61 -0.09 -2.91 3.87
N GLN A 62 -0.68 -2.01 4.66
CA GLN A 62 -2.06 -1.59 4.48
C GLN A 62 -2.23 -0.80 3.18
N ILE A 63 -1.32 0.13 2.87
CA ILE A 63 -1.30 0.86 1.60
C ILE A 63 -1.13 -0.11 0.42
N VAL A 64 -0.17 -1.04 0.51
CA VAL A 64 0.04 -2.07 -0.54
C VAL A 64 -1.24 -2.85 -0.80
N TYR A 65 -1.90 -3.31 0.27
CA TYR A 65 -3.15 -4.07 0.16
C TYR A 65 -4.25 -3.25 -0.53
N PHE A 66 -4.53 -2.05 -0.03
CA PHE A 66 -5.58 -1.21 -0.60
C PHE A 66 -5.31 -0.83 -2.05
N VAL A 67 -4.06 -0.47 -2.40
CA VAL A 67 -3.68 -0.17 -3.79
C VAL A 67 -3.83 -1.41 -4.68
N SER A 68 -3.38 -2.58 -4.22
CA SER A 68 -3.50 -3.82 -5.00
C SER A 68 -4.95 -4.25 -5.29
N ALA A 69 -5.88 -3.84 -4.42
CA ALA A 69 -7.30 -4.16 -4.52
C ALA A 69 -8.15 -3.04 -5.17
N GLY A 70 -7.52 -1.94 -5.61
CA GLY A 70 -8.23 -0.80 -6.22
C GLY A 70 -8.96 0.10 -5.21
N PHE A 71 -8.62 0.01 -3.92
CA PHE A 71 -9.16 0.87 -2.87
C PHE A 71 -8.25 2.07 -2.59
N GLY A 72 -7.85 2.79 -3.64
CA GLY A 72 -6.91 3.91 -3.50
C GLY A 72 -7.39 5.00 -2.54
N TYR A 73 -8.70 5.27 -2.47
CA TYR A 73 -9.28 6.18 -1.48
C TYR A 73 -9.03 5.75 -0.01
N LEU A 74 -9.11 4.45 0.31
CA LEU A 74 -8.80 3.95 1.66
C LEU A 74 -7.30 4.06 1.96
N ALA A 75 -6.45 3.88 0.95
CA ALA A 75 -5.02 4.13 1.10
C ALA A 75 -4.74 5.61 1.39
N GLN A 76 -5.40 6.55 0.70
CA GLN A 76 -5.28 7.98 0.97
C GLN A 76 -5.72 8.34 2.39
N GLU A 77 -6.82 7.73 2.89
CA GLU A 77 -7.28 7.93 4.27
C GLU A 77 -6.20 7.55 5.30
N VAL A 78 -5.48 6.43 5.09
CA VAL A 78 -4.35 6.03 5.94
C VAL A 78 -3.21 7.04 5.85
N ILE A 79 -2.87 7.46 4.63
CA ILE A 79 -1.76 8.37 4.35
C ILE A 79 -1.96 9.72 5.05
N GLU A 80 -3.15 10.28 4.94
CA GLU A 80 -3.53 11.56 5.55
C GLU A 80 -3.66 11.42 7.08
N SER A 81 -4.29 10.34 7.57
CA SER A 81 -4.50 10.13 9.01
C SER A 81 -3.22 10.00 9.82
N PHE A 82 -2.16 9.49 9.20
CA PHE A 82 -0.88 9.18 9.84
C PHE A 82 0.29 10.02 9.30
N ASP A 83 0.04 11.06 8.50
CA ASP A 83 1.09 11.92 7.92
C ASP A 83 2.23 11.10 7.30
N VAL A 84 1.87 10.10 6.50
CA VAL A 84 2.80 9.08 6.01
C VAL A 84 3.82 9.73 5.05
N PRO A 85 5.14 9.49 5.22
CA PRO A 85 6.15 10.10 4.35
C PRO A 85 5.96 9.71 2.88
N LYS A 86 6.05 10.69 1.97
CA LYS A 86 5.86 10.48 0.53
C LYS A 86 6.71 9.34 -0.04
N GLU A 87 7.95 9.19 0.42
CA GLU A 87 8.82 8.08 -0.02
C GLU A 87 8.23 6.70 0.31
N LEU A 88 7.64 6.54 1.49
CA LEU A 88 6.96 5.30 1.89
C LEU A 88 5.69 5.10 1.05
N VAL A 89 4.93 6.16 0.82
CA VAL A 89 3.72 6.13 -0.04
C VAL A 89 4.07 5.67 -1.45
N ASP A 90 5.04 6.32 -2.09
CA ASP A 90 5.47 6.02 -3.47
C ASP A 90 5.93 4.56 -3.58
N LYS A 91 6.73 4.09 -2.61
CA LYS A 91 7.21 2.72 -2.56
C LYS A 91 6.06 1.71 -2.36
N ALA A 92 5.15 1.98 -1.42
CA ALA A 92 4.03 1.10 -1.10
C ALA A 92 3.02 1.01 -2.27
N ALA A 93 2.68 2.14 -2.86
CA ALA A 93 1.76 2.21 -3.99
C ALA A 93 2.34 1.49 -5.23
N ARG A 94 3.64 1.66 -5.53
CA ARG A 94 4.31 0.88 -6.58
C ARG A 94 4.23 -0.61 -6.32
N LYS A 95 4.54 -1.06 -5.11
CA LYS A 95 4.40 -2.48 -4.73
C LYS A 95 2.97 -3.00 -4.90
N GLY A 96 1.96 -2.21 -4.53
CA GLY A 96 0.55 -2.58 -4.71
C GLY A 96 0.16 -2.72 -6.18
N LEU A 97 0.59 -1.78 -7.03
CA LEU A 97 0.36 -1.84 -8.48
C LEU A 97 1.11 -2.99 -9.15
N THR A 98 2.36 -3.24 -8.75
CA THR A 98 3.14 -4.42 -9.18
C THR A 98 2.39 -5.69 -8.85
N TRP A 99 1.89 -5.84 -7.61
CA TRP A 99 1.08 -6.99 -7.22
C TRP A 99 -0.15 -7.10 -8.14
N ALA A 100 -0.93 -6.03 -8.26
CA ALA A 100 -2.16 -5.98 -9.06
C ALA A 100 -1.91 -6.43 -10.49
N LEU A 101 -0.83 -5.98 -11.11
CA LEU A 101 -0.43 -6.41 -12.45
C LEU A 101 -0.01 -7.87 -12.50
N GLU A 102 0.76 -8.37 -11.53
CA GLU A 102 1.22 -9.76 -11.53
C GLU A 102 0.11 -10.80 -11.34
N HIS A 103 -1.03 -10.43 -10.75
CA HIS A 103 -2.15 -11.37 -10.57
C HIS A 103 -3.51 -10.78 -10.96
N MET A 104 -3.50 -9.82 -11.88
CA MET A 104 -4.70 -9.24 -12.44
C MET A 104 -5.61 -10.32 -13.04
N GLN A 105 -6.90 -10.09 -12.90
CA GLN A 105 -7.97 -10.79 -13.58
C GLN A 105 -8.50 -9.93 -14.73
N SER A 106 -9.42 -10.50 -15.51
CA SER A 106 -10.07 -9.77 -16.58
C SER A 106 -10.78 -8.52 -16.06
N GLY A 107 -10.43 -7.37 -16.65
CA GLY A 107 -10.94 -6.06 -16.26
C GLY A 107 -10.11 -5.32 -15.22
N ASP A 108 -9.20 -5.97 -14.49
CA ASP A 108 -8.43 -5.30 -13.42
C ASP A 108 -7.50 -4.21 -13.94
N LEU A 109 -7.02 -4.30 -15.18
CA LEU A 109 -6.27 -3.20 -15.79
C LEU A 109 -7.08 -1.90 -15.80
N ASP A 110 -8.33 -1.96 -16.25
CA ASP A 110 -9.19 -0.80 -16.41
C ASP A 110 -9.88 -0.39 -15.10
N ASN A 111 -10.16 -1.36 -14.20
CA ASN A 111 -10.90 -1.12 -12.97
C ASN A 111 -10.02 -0.86 -11.74
N ILE A 112 -8.77 -1.34 -11.73
CA ILE A 112 -7.86 -1.26 -10.58
C ILE A 112 -6.58 -0.52 -10.95
N VAL A 113 -5.81 -1.05 -11.92
CA VAL A 113 -4.44 -0.59 -12.17
C VAL A 113 -4.41 0.84 -12.71
N ILE A 114 -5.16 1.14 -13.77
CA ILE A 114 -5.18 2.49 -14.37
C ILE A 114 -5.71 3.52 -13.36
N PRO A 115 -6.91 3.37 -12.77
CA PRO A 115 -7.44 4.36 -11.84
C PRO A 115 -6.51 4.61 -10.65
N THR A 116 -6.01 3.54 -10.02
CA THR A 116 -5.14 3.69 -8.86
C THR A 116 -3.78 4.30 -9.25
N SER A 117 -3.26 4.00 -10.44
CA SER A 117 -2.04 4.66 -10.92
C SER A 117 -2.22 6.18 -11.13
N GLU A 118 -3.39 6.61 -11.58
CA GLU A 118 -3.73 8.03 -11.74
C GLU A 118 -3.87 8.73 -10.39
N GLU A 119 -4.58 8.11 -9.43
CA GLU A 119 -4.72 8.61 -8.06
C GLU A 119 -3.37 8.83 -7.36
N PHE A 120 -2.42 7.92 -7.57
CA PHE A 120 -1.08 8.01 -6.99
C PHE A 120 -0.06 8.70 -7.89
N ASN A 121 -0.47 9.16 -9.08
CA ASN A 121 0.41 9.76 -10.09
C ASN A 121 1.65 8.89 -10.41
N ILE A 122 1.43 7.59 -10.60
CA ILE A 122 2.46 6.60 -10.93
C ILE A 122 2.41 6.29 -12.42
N ALA A 123 3.50 6.56 -13.13
CA ALA A 123 3.64 6.18 -14.52
C ALA A 123 3.74 4.65 -14.66
N LEU A 124 2.85 4.04 -15.45
CA LEU A 124 2.80 2.60 -15.69
C LEU A 124 3.84 2.11 -16.73
N ASN A 125 4.55 3.01 -17.41
CA ASN A 125 5.55 2.67 -18.43
C ASN A 125 6.96 2.43 -17.86
N THR A 126 7.09 2.21 -16.55
CA THR A 126 8.37 1.84 -15.95
C THR A 126 8.70 0.38 -16.22
N GLU A 127 10.00 0.05 -16.27
CA GLU A 127 10.47 -1.33 -16.47
C GLU A 127 9.85 -2.29 -15.45
N GLU A 128 9.85 -1.93 -14.16
CA GLU A 128 9.22 -2.69 -13.08
C GLU A 128 7.77 -3.09 -13.39
N LEU A 129 6.94 -2.13 -13.80
CA LEU A 129 5.50 -2.37 -14.00
C LEU A 129 5.23 -3.05 -15.35
N ILE A 130 6.08 -2.84 -16.35
CA ILE A 130 6.03 -3.59 -17.60
C ILE A 130 6.35 -5.07 -17.36
N GLU A 131 7.37 -5.39 -16.56
CA GLU A 131 7.70 -6.78 -16.21
C GLU A 131 6.57 -7.43 -15.40
N ALA A 132 6.00 -6.71 -14.43
CA ALA A 132 4.82 -7.16 -13.69
C ALA A 132 3.63 -7.48 -14.63
N ALA A 133 3.37 -6.61 -15.61
CA ALA A 133 2.32 -6.82 -16.60
C ALA A 133 2.57 -8.05 -17.48
N LYS A 134 3.82 -8.34 -17.86
CA LYS A 134 4.17 -9.57 -18.60
C LYS A 134 3.84 -10.81 -17.79
N VAL A 135 4.21 -10.84 -16.51
CA VAL A 135 3.88 -11.94 -15.58
C VAL A 135 2.36 -12.12 -15.47
N GLY A 136 1.62 -11.02 -15.32
CA GLY A 136 0.16 -11.04 -15.28
C GLY A 136 -0.47 -11.57 -16.56
N ILE A 137 0.03 -11.14 -17.72
CA ILE A 137 -0.43 -11.61 -19.05
C ILE A 137 -0.26 -13.12 -19.17
N GLU A 138 0.88 -13.67 -18.74
CA GLU A 138 1.10 -15.12 -18.77
C GLU A 138 0.06 -15.86 -17.93
N LYS A 139 -0.24 -15.38 -16.72
CA LYS A 139 -1.26 -15.99 -15.85
C LYS A 139 -2.67 -15.86 -16.42
N LEU A 140 -3.05 -14.67 -16.88
CA LEU A 140 -4.33 -14.41 -17.55
C LEU A 140 -4.51 -15.30 -18.79
N PHE A 141 -3.46 -15.45 -19.60
CA PHE A 141 -3.49 -16.29 -20.79
C PHE A 141 -3.70 -17.76 -20.46
N VAL A 142 -3.12 -18.26 -19.36
CA VAL A 142 -3.39 -19.63 -18.89
C VAL A 142 -4.86 -19.82 -18.51
N GLN A 143 -5.49 -18.81 -17.92
CA GLN A 143 -6.89 -18.86 -17.45
C GLN A 143 -7.91 -18.63 -18.56
N GLU A 144 -7.66 -17.68 -19.46
CA GLU A 144 -8.63 -17.17 -20.44
C GLU A 144 -8.17 -17.26 -21.89
N HIS A 145 -6.99 -17.84 -22.15
CA HIS A 145 -6.39 -17.93 -23.48
C HIS A 145 -6.18 -16.54 -24.12
N ASN A 146 -6.34 -16.43 -25.45
CA ASN A 146 -6.18 -15.19 -26.19
C ASN A 146 -7.45 -14.31 -26.09
N SER A 147 -7.93 -14.07 -24.87
CA SER A 147 -9.11 -13.26 -24.59
C SER A 147 -8.89 -11.78 -24.94
N GLU A 148 -9.98 -11.02 -25.03
CA GLU A 148 -9.90 -9.57 -25.22
C GLU A 148 -9.17 -8.88 -24.05
N ALA A 149 -9.21 -9.45 -22.84
CA ALA A 149 -8.45 -8.94 -21.71
C ALA A 149 -6.95 -9.03 -21.97
N VAL A 150 -6.43 -10.18 -22.40
CA VAL A 150 -5.00 -10.34 -22.74
C VAL A 150 -4.57 -9.36 -23.83
N LYS A 151 -5.37 -9.20 -24.89
CA LYS A 151 -5.10 -8.23 -25.98
C LYS A 151 -5.12 -6.80 -25.47
N ARG A 152 -6.07 -6.45 -24.61
CA ARG A 152 -6.21 -5.12 -24.00
C ARG A 152 -4.98 -4.74 -23.18
N VAL A 153 -4.48 -5.66 -22.36
CA VAL A 153 -3.26 -5.42 -21.56
C VAL A 153 -2.03 -5.30 -22.45
N LYS A 154 -1.83 -6.25 -23.38
CA LYS A 154 -0.72 -6.18 -24.34
C LYS A 154 -0.69 -4.85 -25.09
N LYS A 155 -1.85 -4.43 -25.62
CA LYS A 155 -1.99 -3.15 -26.33
C LYS A 155 -1.66 -1.95 -25.44
N PHE A 156 -2.10 -1.95 -24.18
CA PHE A 156 -1.83 -0.85 -23.25
C PHE A 156 -0.34 -0.66 -22.99
N PHE A 157 0.36 -1.76 -22.73
CA PHE A 157 1.80 -1.76 -22.44
C PHE A 157 2.69 -1.80 -23.70
N GLY A 158 2.10 -1.82 -24.91
CA GLY A 158 2.84 -1.90 -26.17
C GLY A 158 3.60 -3.21 -26.37
N LEU A 159 3.07 -4.32 -25.83
CA LEU A 159 3.67 -5.66 -25.88
C LEU A 159 3.13 -6.46 -27.08
N SER A 160 4.02 -7.20 -27.76
CA SER A 160 3.69 -8.09 -28.89
C SER A 160 3.07 -9.43 -28.45
#